data_AF-A0A3R6E2J0-F1
#
_entry.id   AF-A0A3R6E2J0-F1
#
_cell.length_a   1.000
_cell.length_b   1.000
_cell.length_c   1.000
_cell.angle_alpha   90.00
_cell.angle_beta   90.00
_cell.angle_gamma   90.00
#
_symmetry.space_group_name_H-M   'P 1'
#
loop_
_entity.id
_entity.type
_entity.pdbx_description
1 polymer ?
#
loop_
_entity_poly.entity_id
_entity_poly.type
_entity_poly.pdbx_seq_one_letter_code
_entity_poly.pdbx_strand_id
1 'polypeptide(L)'
;MKKGETLTLKAVVAPEKATNKGIKWSSSNTKIAAVDKNGKVKALQNGTATIKATAKDGSGVSASCKITVGYKITYKLGKGKNNDQNPEYYYNQKVNLKAASKKGYAFKGWYTDSKYTKKITTIAKNSKKNITVYAKWEKVVVKKGAVKKVTVTGTSKTLSKLSKGKNYYVKVRAYRKDSTGAKVYGSFSSVKKVKISK
;
A
#
# COMPACT_ATOMS: atom_id res chain seq x y z
N MET A 1 1.35 15.90 -8.07
CA MET A 1 2.38 16.94 -8.20
C MET A 1 1.74 18.33 -8.15
N LYS A 2 2.52 19.36 -7.80
CA LYS A 2 2.09 20.77 -7.78
C LYS A 2 2.16 21.34 -9.20
N LYS A 3 1.32 22.33 -9.53
CA LYS A 3 1.46 23.11 -10.77
C LYS A 3 2.87 23.71 -10.89
N GLY A 4 3.46 23.62 -12.08
CA GLY A 4 4.82 24.07 -12.40
C GLY A 4 5.91 23.04 -12.12
N GLU A 5 5.62 22.01 -11.31
CA GLU A 5 6.58 20.96 -10.98
C GLU A 5 6.87 20.07 -12.20
N THR A 6 8.05 19.47 -12.22
CA THR A 6 8.42 18.46 -13.20
C THR A 6 8.79 17.15 -12.52
N LEU A 7 8.48 16.03 -13.17
CA LEU A 7 8.94 14.70 -12.77
C LEU A 7 9.36 13.91 -14.01
N THR A 8 10.23 12.93 -13.86
CA THR A 8 10.62 12.06 -14.97
C THR A 8 10.06 10.66 -14.74
N LEU A 9 9.32 10.15 -15.71
CA LEU A 9 8.84 8.77 -15.71
C LEU A 9 9.90 7.86 -16.34
N LYS A 10 10.21 6.76 -15.66
CA LYS A 10 11.08 5.71 -16.18
C LYS A 10 10.24 4.56 -16.72
N ALA A 11 10.41 4.25 -17.99
CA ALA A 11 9.90 3.02 -18.60
C ALA A 11 11.01 1.97 -18.61
N VAL A 12 10.66 0.72 -18.32
CA VAL A 12 11.58 -0.43 -18.42
C VAL A 12 11.03 -1.35 -19.50
N VAL A 13 11.83 -1.61 -20.53
CA VAL A 13 11.49 -2.50 -21.64
C VAL A 13 12.03 -3.89 -21.34
N ALA A 14 11.17 -4.90 -21.43
CA ALA A 14 11.52 -6.32 -21.31
C ALA A 14 11.07 -7.07 -22.58
N PRO A 15 11.82 -8.10 -23.03
CA PRO A 15 13.06 -8.60 -22.44
C PRO A 15 14.22 -7.59 -22.61
N GLU A 16 15.24 -7.70 -21.74
CA GLU A 16 16.40 -6.80 -21.79
C GLU A 16 17.14 -6.86 -23.13
N LYS A 17 17.06 -7.96 -23.87
CA LYS A 17 17.68 -8.13 -25.19
C LYS A 17 16.80 -7.66 -26.36
N ALA A 18 15.68 -6.96 -26.10
CA ALA A 18 14.83 -6.44 -27.16
C ALA A 18 15.64 -5.55 -28.14
N THR A 19 15.50 -5.83 -29.44
CA THR A 19 16.22 -5.15 -30.52
C THR A 19 15.88 -3.65 -30.59
N ASN A 20 14.61 -3.29 -30.33
CA ASN A 20 14.16 -1.90 -30.28
C ASN A 20 13.61 -1.59 -28.89
N LYS A 21 14.33 -0.74 -28.14
CA LYS A 21 13.94 -0.25 -26.81
C LYS A 21 13.31 1.15 -26.84
N GLY A 22 12.98 1.64 -28.02
CA GLY A 22 12.40 2.97 -28.21
C GLY A 22 11.02 3.06 -27.57
N ILE A 23 10.80 4.14 -26.81
CA ILE A 23 9.50 4.45 -26.21
C ILE A 23 8.91 5.71 -26.85
N LYS A 24 7.61 5.65 -27.15
CA LYS A 24 6.79 6.81 -27.50
C LYS A 24 5.96 7.21 -26.29
N TRP A 25 6.13 8.44 -25.83
CA TRP A 25 5.35 9.03 -24.76
C TRP A 25 4.18 9.84 -25.32
N SER A 26 3.03 9.78 -24.64
CA SER A 26 1.88 10.65 -24.93
C SER A 26 1.14 11.02 -23.65
N SER A 27 0.40 12.12 -23.71
CA SER A 27 -0.48 12.58 -22.63
C SER A 27 -1.92 12.62 -23.12
N SER A 28 -2.85 12.17 -22.27
CA SER A 28 -4.29 12.29 -22.55
C SER A 28 -4.78 13.74 -22.48
N ASN A 29 -4.03 14.64 -21.83
CA ASN A 29 -4.36 16.07 -21.78
C ASN A 29 -3.09 16.90 -21.55
N THR A 30 -2.55 17.43 -22.65
CA THR A 30 -1.32 18.24 -22.66
C THR A 30 -1.49 19.60 -21.99
N LYS A 31 -2.71 20.11 -21.79
CA LYS A 31 -2.96 21.35 -21.04
C LYS A 31 -2.82 21.15 -19.53
N ILE A 32 -3.02 19.93 -19.03
CA ILE A 32 -2.87 19.56 -17.62
C ILE A 32 -1.44 19.11 -17.33
N ALA A 33 -0.96 18.12 -18.09
CA ALA A 33 0.40 17.59 -17.96
C ALA A 33 0.96 17.27 -19.35
N ALA A 34 2.05 17.94 -19.72
CA ALA A 34 2.79 17.67 -20.94
C ALA A 34 3.93 16.69 -20.63
N VAL A 35 4.24 15.79 -21.56
CA VAL A 35 5.36 14.85 -21.46
C VAL A 35 6.25 15.01 -22.69
N ASP A 36 7.56 15.05 -22.50
CA ASP A 36 8.53 15.11 -23.60
C ASP A 36 8.95 13.72 -24.10
N LYS A 37 9.84 13.71 -25.12
CA LYS A 37 10.37 12.47 -25.71
C LYS A 37 11.18 11.59 -24.74
N ASN A 38 11.68 12.17 -23.64
CA ASN A 38 12.49 11.51 -22.62
C ASN A 38 11.65 11.07 -21.41
N GLY A 39 10.32 11.25 -21.44
CA GLY A 39 9.44 10.92 -20.32
C GLY A 39 9.43 11.97 -19.21
N LYS A 40 9.99 13.17 -19.42
CA LYS A 40 9.88 14.28 -18.47
C LYS A 40 8.50 14.91 -18.58
N VAL A 41 7.75 14.85 -17.49
CA VAL A 41 6.40 15.39 -17.35
C VAL A 41 6.48 16.76 -16.68
N LYS A 42 5.82 17.77 -17.25
CA LYS A 42 5.63 19.10 -16.66
C LYS A 42 4.15 19.31 -16.30
N ALA A 43 3.90 19.67 -15.05
CA ALA A 43 2.56 20.03 -14.58
C ALA A 43 2.21 21.46 -14.98
N LEU A 44 1.17 21.63 -15.78
CA LEU A 44 0.80 22.93 -16.35
C LEU A 44 -0.45 23.51 -15.69
N GLN A 45 -1.46 22.68 -15.42
CA GLN A 45 -2.71 23.13 -14.83
C GLN A 45 -3.28 22.07 -13.88
N ASN A 46 -3.99 22.53 -12.84
CA ASN A 46 -4.70 21.62 -11.94
C ASN A 46 -5.70 20.77 -12.72
N GLY A 47 -5.66 19.46 -12.50
CA GLY A 47 -6.33 18.50 -13.35
C GLY A 47 -5.76 17.10 -13.19
N THR A 48 -6.34 16.17 -13.94
CA THR A 48 -5.79 14.80 -14.08
C THR A 48 -5.48 14.52 -15.55
N ALA A 49 -4.33 13.93 -15.81
CA ALA A 49 -3.92 13.45 -17.13
C ALA A 49 -3.31 12.06 -16.99
N THR A 50 -3.50 11.22 -17.99
CA THR A 50 -2.86 9.91 -18.08
C THR A 50 -1.69 10.01 -19.06
N ILE A 51 -0.50 9.67 -18.60
CA ILE A 51 0.70 9.58 -19.43
C ILE A 51 0.89 8.14 -19.85
N LYS A 52 1.05 7.91 -21.15
CA LYS A 52 1.21 6.58 -21.75
C LYS A 52 2.62 6.42 -22.33
N ALA A 53 3.27 5.32 -22.01
CA ALA A 53 4.50 4.84 -22.66
C ALA A 53 4.13 3.70 -23.60
N THR A 54 4.47 3.80 -24.88
CA THR A 54 4.20 2.78 -25.91
C THR A 54 5.51 2.34 -26.54
N ALA A 55 5.72 1.02 -26.69
CA ALA A 55 6.87 0.48 -27.39
C ALA A 55 6.84 0.87 -28.87
N LYS A 56 8.01 1.22 -29.44
CA LYS A 56 8.16 1.62 -30.85
C LYS A 56 8.53 0.45 -31.78
N ASP A 57 8.58 -0.77 -31.26
CA ASP A 57 8.92 -1.99 -32.00
C ASP A 57 7.76 -2.53 -32.87
N GLY A 58 6.60 -1.88 -32.82
CA GLY A 58 5.40 -2.30 -33.54
C GLY A 58 4.51 -3.28 -32.77
N SER A 59 4.94 -3.76 -31.60
CA SER A 59 4.17 -4.73 -30.78
C SER A 59 2.87 -4.16 -30.22
N GLY A 60 2.74 -2.83 -30.13
CA GLY A 60 1.61 -2.14 -29.49
C GLY A 60 1.62 -2.20 -27.96
N VAL A 61 2.63 -2.83 -27.34
CA VAL A 61 2.75 -2.92 -25.87
C VAL A 61 2.86 -1.53 -25.27
N SER A 62 2.08 -1.29 -24.19
CA SER A 62 2.07 0.00 -23.53
C SER A 62 1.75 -0.10 -22.03
N ALA A 63 2.18 0.93 -21.29
CA ALA A 63 1.86 1.12 -19.88
C ALA A 63 1.44 2.57 -19.65
N SER A 64 0.67 2.81 -18.59
CA SER A 64 0.15 4.15 -18.28
C SER A 64 0.31 4.53 -16.81
N CYS A 65 0.54 5.81 -16.57
CA CYS A 65 0.59 6.42 -15.25
C CYS A 65 -0.41 7.58 -15.17
N LYS A 66 -1.25 7.59 -14.13
CA LYS A 66 -2.16 8.71 -13.87
C LYS A 66 -1.43 9.80 -13.10
N ILE A 67 -1.36 10.99 -13.69
CA ILE A 67 -0.82 12.19 -13.07
C ILE A 67 -1.97 13.03 -12.53
N THR A 68 -1.88 13.39 -11.26
CA THR A 68 -2.77 14.38 -10.63
C THR A 68 -1.99 15.63 -10.33
N VAL A 69 -2.33 16.72 -11.02
CA VAL A 69 -1.84 18.07 -10.74
C VAL A 69 -2.87 18.75 -9.85
N GLY A 70 -2.47 19.14 -8.65
CA GLY A 70 -3.44 19.70 -7.71
C GLY A 70 -2.85 20.02 -6.35
N TYR A 71 -3.68 19.81 -5.33
CA TYR A 71 -3.39 20.21 -3.96
C TYR A 71 -2.70 19.08 -3.21
N LYS A 72 -1.70 19.42 -2.42
CA LYS A 72 -0.91 18.46 -1.65
C LYS A 72 -1.64 18.03 -0.38
N ILE A 73 -1.56 16.74 -0.07
CA ILE A 73 -1.94 16.18 1.22
C ILE A 73 -0.66 15.86 1.99
N THR A 74 -0.45 16.56 3.09
CA THR A 74 0.68 16.35 3.99
C THR A 74 0.24 15.47 5.15
N TYR A 75 0.81 14.27 5.26
CA TYR A 75 0.52 13.33 6.33
C TYR A 75 1.56 13.45 7.45
N LYS A 76 1.16 13.96 8.61
CA LYS A 76 1.97 14.00 9.83
C LYS A 76 1.81 12.69 10.58
N LEU A 77 2.70 11.75 10.26
CA LEU A 77 2.69 10.36 10.75
C LEU A 77 3.40 10.17 12.09
N GLY A 78 4.29 11.09 12.48
CA GLY A 78 5.31 10.84 13.48
C GLY A 78 6.25 9.72 12.99
N LYS A 79 6.38 8.64 13.76
CA LYS A 79 7.17 7.45 13.40
C LYS A 79 6.34 6.33 12.74
N GLY A 80 5.14 6.64 12.24
CA GLY A 80 4.28 5.68 11.53
C GLY A 80 4.55 5.64 10.03
N LYS A 81 3.94 4.67 9.33
CA LYS A 81 3.91 4.54 7.87
C LYS A 81 2.50 4.84 7.35
N ASN A 82 2.41 5.61 6.26
CA ASN A 82 1.14 5.88 5.60
C ASN A 82 0.60 4.63 4.88
N ASN A 83 -0.67 4.69 4.48
CA ASN A 83 -1.23 3.71 3.57
C ASN A 83 -0.85 4.07 2.12
N ASP A 84 -0.42 3.10 1.32
CA ASP A 84 0.02 3.35 -0.07
C ASP A 84 -1.16 3.76 -0.99
N GLN A 85 -2.41 3.52 -0.57
CA GLN A 85 -3.62 3.99 -1.27
C GLN A 85 -3.96 5.45 -0.97
N ASN A 86 -3.33 6.07 0.03
CA ASN A 86 -3.55 7.49 0.32
C ASN A 86 -2.78 8.33 -0.70
N PRO A 87 -3.47 9.16 -1.51
CA PRO A 87 -2.80 9.94 -2.54
C PRO A 87 -1.98 11.06 -1.91
N GLU A 88 -0.85 11.42 -2.53
CA GLU A 88 -0.08 12.59 -2.12
C GLU A 88 -0.70 13.90 -2.64
N TYR A 89 -1.38 13.85 -3.79
CA TYR A 89 -2.04 15.00 -4.40
C TYR A 89 -3.46 14.67 -4.80
N TYR A 90 -4.33 15.67 -4.77
CA TYR A 90 -5.72 15.50 -5.15
C TYR A 90 -6.29 16.69 -5.95
N TYR A 91 -7.29 16.42 -6.77
CA TYR A 91 -7.99 17.43 -7.56
C TYR A 91 -9.42 16.99 -7.93
N ASN A 92 -10.44 17.76 -7.54
CA ASN A 92 -11.84 17.53 -7.94
C ASN A 92 -12.36 16.08 -7.71
N GLN A 93 -11.85 15.39 -6.69
CA GLN A 93 -12.27 14.05 -6.31
C GLN A 93 -12.45 13.93 -4.79
N LYS A 94 -13.39 13.10 -4.35
CA LYS A 94 -13.51 12.74 -2.95
C LYS A 94 -12.36 11.80 -2.60
N VAL A 95 -11.63 12.10 -1.52
CA VAL A 95 -10.55 11.23 -1.03
C VAL A 95 -10.98 10.61 0.30
N ASN A 96 -11.07 9.28 0.35
CA ASN A 96 -11.34 8.54 1.59
C ASN A 96 -9.99 8.17 2.22
N LEU A 97 -9.67 8.79 3.37
CA LEU A 97 -8.38 8.61 4.02
C LEU A 97 -8.29 7.23 4.68
N LYS A 98 -7.35 6.42 4.20
CA LYS A 98 -7.08 5.07 4.71
C LYS A 98 -6.21 5.13 5.97
N ALA A 99 -6.39 4.14 6.84
CA ALA A 99 -5.65 4.05 8.09
C ALA A 99 -4.14 3.88 7.86
N ALA A 100 -3.34 4.66 8.60
CA ALA A 100 -1.90 4.47 8.68
C ALA A 100 -1.53 3.35 9.67
N SER A 101 -0.27 2.92 9.66
CA SER A 101 0.25 1.90 10.59
C SER A 101 1.43 2.42 11.41
N LYS A 102 1.56 1.95 12.66
CA LYS A 102 2.71 2.25 13.54
C LYS A 102 2.92 1.09 14.51
N LYS A 103 4.11 0.47 14.49
CA LYS A 103 4.45 -0.69 15.33
C LYS A 103 4.22 -0.37 16.81
N GLY A 104 3.41 -1.19 17.50
CA GLY A 104 3.09 -1.01 18.93
C GLY A 104 2.01 0.03 19.25
N TYR A 105 1.33 0.58 18.24
CA TYR A 105 0.28 1.58 18.41
C TYR A 105 -0.97 1.23 17.60
N ALA A 106 -2.14 1.59 18.14
CA ALA A 106 -3.41 1.58 17.43
C ALA A 106 -3.61 2.93 16.72
N PHE A 107 -4.07 2.89 15.47
CA PHE A 107 -4.46 4.07 14.71
C PHE A 107 -5.84 4.54 15.16
N LYS A 108 -5.95 5.77 15.70
CA LYS A 108 -7.21 6.31 16.22
C LYS A 108 -7.93 7.23 15.23
N GLY A 109 -7.28 7.58 14.12
CA GLY A 109 -7.87 8.37 13.04
C GLY A 109 -6.94 9.47 12.53
N TRP A 110 -7.39 10.12 11.47
CA TRP A 110 -6.79 11.34 10.95
C TRP A 110 -7.48 12.56 11.56
N TYR A 111 -6.70 13.61 11.79
CA TYR A 111 -7.16 14.87 12.35
C TYR A 111 -6.59 16.04 11.56
N THR A 112 -7.30 17.17 11.47
CA THR A 112 -6.81 18.36 10.76
C THR A 112 -5.92 19.26 11.61
N ASP A 113 -5.84 18.99 12.91
CA ASP A 113 -5.06 19.73 13.89
C ASP A 113 -4.16 18.80 14.72
N SER A 114 -3.04 19.33 15.18
CA SER A 114 -2.05 18.59 15.98
C SER A 114 -2.53 18.23 17.38
N LYS A 115 -3.57 18.90 17.89
CA LYS A 115 -4.22 18.60 19.19
C LYS A 115 -5.25 17.48 19.08
N TYR A 116 -5.48 16.95 17.87
CA TYR A 116 -6.41 15.88 17.58
C TYR A 116 -7.87 16.17 18.00
N THR A 117 -8.33 17.39 17.77
CA THR A 117 -9.68 17.86 18.13
C THR A 117 -10.67 17.73 16.96
N LYS A 118 -10.21 17.87 15.72
CA LYS A 118 -11.03 17.87 14.50
C LYS A 118 -10.73 16.64 13.66
N LYS A 119 -11.51 15.57 13.87
CA LYS A 119 -11.37 14.31 13.15
C LYS A 119 -11.77 14.49 11.68
N ILE A 120 -11.02 13.85 10.78
CA ILE A 120 -11.31 13.82 9.34
C ILE A 120 -11.21 12.38 8.82
N THR A 121 -12.18 11.97 8.03
CA THR A 121 -12.18 10.66 7.34
C THR A 121 -12.13 10.83 5.83
N THR A 122 -12.59 11.97 5.32
CA THR A 122 -12.66 12.23 3.88
C THR A 122 -12.31 13.68 3.54
N ILE A 123 -11.64 13.89 2.41
CA ILE A 123 -11.51 15.21 1.78
C ILE A 123 -12.60 15.32 0.72
N ALA A 124 -13.38 16.41 0.76
CA ALA A 124 -14.50 16.63 -0.15
C ALA A 124 -14.02 16.91 -1.58
N LYS A 125 -14.82 16.49 -2.57
CA LYS A 125 -14.53 16.58 -4.01
C LYS A 125 -14.01 17.95 -4.44
N ASN A 126 -14.69 19.01 -4.03
CA ASN A 126 -14.42 20.38 -4.49
C ASN A 126 -13.38 21.11 -3.62
N SER A 127 -12.65 20.40 -2.75
CA SER A 127 -11.66 21.03 -1.88
C SER A 127 -10.50 21.57 -2.72
N LYS A 128 -10.23 22.88 -2.62
CA LYS A 128 -9.25 23.60 -3.45
C LYS A 128 -8.05 24.14 -2.66
N LYS A 129 -7.53 23.38 -1.70
CA LYS A 129 -6.43 23.82 -0.84
C LYS A 129 -5.51 22.68 -0.44
N ASN A 130 -4.25 22.98 -0.14
CA ASN A 130 -3.39 21.99 0.50
C ASN A 130 -3.97 21.62 1.87
N ILE A 131 -3.86 20.34 2.24
CA ILE A 131 -4.39 19.83 3.50
C ILE A 131 -3.25 19.16 4.25
N THR A 132 -3.15 19.44 5.55
CA THR A 132 -2.31 18.67 6.47
C THR A 132 -3.20 17.84 7.38
N VAL A 133 -2.90 16.54 7.51
CA VAL A 133 -3.59 15.63 8.41
C VAL A 133 -2.60 14.98 9.37
N TYR A 134 -3.03 14.78 10.61
CA TYR A 134 -2.25 14.25 11.72
C TYR A 134 -2.79 12.87 12.09
N ALA A 135 -1.90 11.87 12.13
CA ALA A 135 -2.26 10.54 12.59
C ALA A 135 -2.29 10.52 14.13
N LYS A 136 -3.45 10.25 14.73
CA LYS A 136 -3.54 10.00 16.17
C LYS A 136 -3.22 8.54 16.46
N TRP A 137 -2.33 8.35 17.42
CA TRP A 137 -1.88 7.04 17.86
C TRP A 137 -2.21 6.82 19.33
N GLU A 138 -2.58 5.60 19.68
CA GLU A 138 -2.71 5.15 21.06
C GLU A 138 -1.76 3.99 21.29
N LYS A 139 -0.92 4.05 22.33
CA LYS A 139 0.04 2.98 22.62
C LYS A 139 -0.74 1.72 22.94
N VAL A 140 -0.44 0.62 22.25
CA VAL A 140 -1.02 -0.67 22.58
C VAL A 140 -0.31 -1.14 23.84
N VAL A 141 -0.96 -0.98 24.98
CA VAL A 141 -0.50 -1.53 26.25
C VAL A 141 -0.94 -2.98 26.29
N VAL A 142 -0.01 -3.89 26.01
CA VAL A 142 -0.22 -5.30 26.33
C VAL A 142 -0.04 -5.42 27.83
N LYS A 143 -1.14 -5.42 28.60
CA LYS A 143 -1.07 -5.72 30.03
C LYS A 143 -0.39 -7.09 30.16
N LYS A 144 0.69 -7.16 30.93
CA LYS A 144 1.51 -8.36 31.17
C LYS A 144 0.72 -9.55 31.76
N GLY A 145 -0.58 -9.37 32.08
CA GLY A 145 -1.52 -10.41 32.51
C GLY A 145 -2.71 -10.68 31.57
N ALA A 146 -2.77 -10.11 30.37
CA ALA A 146 -3.86 -10.32 29.40
C ALA A 146 -3.45 -11.12 28.16
N VAL A 147 -2.30 -11.79 28.19
CA VAL A 147 -2.21 -13.05 27.46
C VAL A 147 -3.11 -13.98 28.26
N LYS A 148 -4.36 -14.19 27.83
CA LYS A 148 -5.01 -15.46 28.18
C LYS A 148 -4.00 -16.50 27.69
N LYS A 149 -3.28 -17.14 28.61
CA LYS A 149 -2.78 -18.49 28.34
C LYS A 149 -4.03 -19.23 27.91
N VAL A 150 -4.24 -19.33 26.60
CA VAL A 150 -5.18 -20.29 26.09
C VAL A 150 -4.44 -21.59 26.34
N THR A 151 -4.68 -22.17 27.50
CA THR A 151 -4.44 -23.59 27.70
C THR A 151 -5.40 -24.26 26.72
N VAL A 152 -4.92 -24.53 25.51
CA VAL A 152 -5.67 -25.35 24.57
C VAL A 152 -5.62 -26.73 25.21
N THR A 153 -6.73 -27.21 25.74
CA THR A 153 -6.83 -28.49 26.45
C THR A 153 -6.47 -29.68 25.55
N GLY A 154 -6.44 -29.48 24.22
CA GLY A 154 -5.79 -30.38 23.28
C GLY A 154 -4.46 -29.81 22.78
N THR A 155 -3.35 -30.26 23.37
CA THR A 155 -1.98 -29.95 22.94
C THR A 155 -1.49 -30.79 21.75
N SER A 156 -2.32 -31.70 21.25
CA SER A 156 -1.97 -32.62 20.18
C SER A 156 -3.10 -32.78 19.16
N LYS A 157 -2.72 -32.94 17.89
CA LYS A 157 -3.59 -33.44 16.84
C LYS A 157 -2.92 -34.69 16.27
N THR A 158 -3.57 -35.83 16.38
CA THR A 158 -3.09 -37.07 15.78
C THR A 158 -3.19 -36.97 14.27
N LEU A 159 -2.05 -37.10 13.59
CA LEU A 159 -2.00 -37.21 12.14
C LEU A 159 -2.14 -38.69 11.78
N SER A 160 -3.31 -39.08 11.27
CA SER A 160 -3.55 -40.44 10.77
C SER A 160 -3.08 -40.59 9.31
N LYS A 161 -2.93 -41.84 8.83
CA LYS A 161 -2.60 -42.18 7.43
C LYS A 161 -1.22 -41.72 6.96
N LEU A 162 -0.25 -41.67 7.86
CA LEU A 162 1.16 -41.41 7.50
C LEU A 162 1.83 -42.70 7.04
N SER A 163 2.63 -42.64 5.99
CA SER A 163 3.35 -43.80 5.46
C SER A 163 4.70 -43.97 6.16
N LYS A 164 5.03 -45.22 6.47
CA LYS A 164 6.33 -45.63 6.99
C LYS A 164 7.47 -45.19 6.07
N GLY A 165 8.62 -44.84 6.67
CA GLY A 165 9.83 -44.44 5.95
C GLY A 165 9.83 -43.02 5.39
N LYS A 166 8.69 -42.31 5.41
CA LYS A 166 8.60 -40.93 4.93
C LYS A 166 8.97 -39.91 6.02
N ASN A 167 9.51 -38.79 5.56
CA ASN A 167 9.74 -37.60 6.37
C ASN A 167 8.54 -36.66 6.25
N TYR A 168 8.02 -36.21 7.39
CA TYR A 168 6.97 -35.22 7.48
C TYR A 168 7.48 -33.96 8.17
N TYR A 169 6.98 -32.81 7.73
CA TYR A 169 7.38 -31.51 8.24
C TYR A 169 6.18 -30.83 8.88
N VAL A 170 6.29 -30.48 10.16
CA VAL A 170 5.21 -29.92 10.96
C VAL A 170 5.60 -28.52 11.43
N LYS A 171 4.68 -27.57 11.27
CA LYS A 171 4.77 -26.22 11.81
C LYS A 171 3.39 -25.78 12.28
N VAL A 172 3.34 -24.96 13.31
CA VAL A 172 2.10 -24.43 13.89
C VAL A 172 2.05 -22.92 13.75
N ARG A 173 0.85 -22.33 13.76
CA ARG A 173 0.67 -20.87 13.84
C ARG A 173 -0.59 -20.55 14.62
N ALA A 174 -0.55 -19.44 15.37
CA ALA A 174 -1.75 -18.89 15.99
C ALA A 174 -2.64 -18.22 14.93
N TYR A 175 -3.95 -18.13 15.19
CA TYR A 175 -4.87 -17.26 14.47
C TYR A 175 -5.82 -16.56 15.43
N ARG A 176 -6.40 -15.45 14.98
CA ARG A 176 -7.53 -14.77 15.61
C ARG A 176 -8.65 -14.59 14.58
N LYS A 177 -9.90 -14.41 15.01
CA LYS A 177 -10.97 -13.95 14.11
C LYS A 177 -11.00 -12.41 14.11
N ASP A 178 -11.21 -11.79 12.95
CA ASP A 178 -11.46 -10.36 12.86
C ASP A 178 -12.94 -10.02 13.11
N SER A 179 -13.32 -8.75 12.96
CA SER A 179 -14.69 -8.26 13.17
C SER A 179 -15.71 -8.84 12.18
N THR A 180 -15.26 -9.46 11.10
CA THR A 180 -16.11 -10.15 10.12
C THR A 180 -16.20 -11.66 10.40
N GLY A 181 -15.48 -12.15 11.40
CA GLY A 181 -15.37 -13.57 11.73
C GLY A 181 -14.28 -14.30 10.95
N ALA A 182 -13.55 -13.63 10.05
CA ALA A 182 -12.51 -14.24 9.22
C ALA A 182 -11.23 -14.51 10.03
N LYS A 183 -10.57 -15.66 9.77
CA LYS A 183 -9.33 -16.05 10.46
C LYS A 183 -8.13 -15.24 9.94
N VAL A 184 -7.54 -14.43 10.81
CA VAL A 184 -6.27 -13.73 10.61
C VAL A 184 -5.17 -14.54 11.29
N TYR A 185 -4.26 -15.07 10.47
CA TYR A 185 -3.17 -15.93 10.93
C TYR A 185 -1.91 -15.14 11.28
N GLY A 186 -1.18 -15.60 12.30
CA GLY A 186 0.17 -15.14 12.61
C GLY A 186 1.25 -15.89 11.84
N SER A 187 2.51 -15.59 12.17
CA SER A 187 3.67 -16.30 11.63
C SER A 187 3.66 -17.79 11.99
N PHE A 188 4.20 -18.62 11.11
CA PHE A 188 4.48 -20.01 11.42
C PHE A 188 5.63 -20.14 12.41
N SER A 189 5.60 -21.19 13.23
CA SER A 189 6.75 -21.67 14.00
C SER A 189 7.87 -22.14 13.07
N SER A 190 9.03 -22.41 13.65
CA SER A 190 10.05 -23.23 13.00
C SER A 190 9.46 -24.59 12.58
N VAL A 191 9.98 -25.12 11.48
CA VAL A 191 9.59 -26.43 10.95
C VAL A 191 10.28 -27.51 11.78
N LYS A 192 9.51 -28.50 12.25
CA LYS A 192 10.04 -29.74 12.81
C LYS A 192 9.88 -30.87 11.81
N LYS A 193 10.95 -31.65 11.59
CA LYS A 193 10.94 -32.85 10.76
C LYS A 193 10.67 -34.07 11.64
N VAL A 194 9.80 -34.98 11.18
CA VAL A 194 9.46 -36.24 11.85
C VAL A 194 9.58 -37.36 10.83
N LYS A 195 10.38 -38.39 11.14
CA LYS A 195 10.46 -39.62 10.34
C LYS A 195 9.57 -40.68 10.96
N ILE A 196 8.67 -41.28 10.18
CA ILE A 196 7.82 -42.38 10.67
C ILE A 196 8.61 -43.68 10.55
N SER A 197 9.07 -44.19 11.70
CA SER A 197 9.98 -45.34 11.79
C SER A 197 9.31 -46.67 12.15
N LYS A 198 8.08 -46.65 12.65
CA LYS A 198 7.30 -47.86 12.97
C LYS A 198 6.21 -48.08 11.93
#